data_AF-A0AAD0APK0-F1
#
_entry.id   AF-A0AAD0APK0-F1
#
_cell.length_a   1.000
_cell.length_b   1.000
_cell.length_c   1.000
_cell.angle_alpha   90.00
_cell.angle_beta   90.00
_cell.angle_gamma   90.00
#
_symmetry.space_group_name_H-M   'P 1'
#
loop_
_entity.id
_entity.type
_entity.pdbx_description
1 polymer ?
#
loop_
_entity_poly.entity_id
_entity_poly.type
_entity_poly.pdbx_seq_one_letter_code
_entity_poly.pdbx_strand_id
1 'polypeptide(L)'
;MDFKTGKLHKIIREFKKGNGRYEINGIDLENTVFLYREKASPFIPIPKGNYRTVSDGNENTLIVDDYINNKAVEFQIISIFNVNASKYLEKFPELSMAVEHTNKIVDDINNIIDYLNSVGVKTDSKYQTQILTPLEPSSTWYMNADGVIETLPLDDFNKKFKEIIENISETADKKAQEQVRKRLETLKEEIETFKNTKTSEILENITKKENDSLKEIGKIRDIAKNEINTGVSSINETSSEVLENIKNKKENYISEITTISNNSKKELESKIPEINKKFNAIAGGQINLSFIQDTGEKRIGEYYLDKNTGKLFKCIRTTSSIVNSAEYFKDMSIDSIVNRLENLKKTQMVLWRGASNELPFYVTNVSSHLTFNNIHSITVIGNVTCTLPNAILKSLPINQELILGLDNGVRSDGVFYFKKINDTYGIFGTKGVVEDIGYAGYNTLIIEY
;
A
#
# COMPACT_ATOMS: atom_id res chain seq x y z
N MET A 1 -49.29 -104.17 6.18
CA MET A 1 -49.61 -104.74 4.85
C MET A 1 -48.48 -104.45 3.87
N ASP A 2 -48.07 -105.42 3.05
CA ASP A 2 -47.16 -105.21 1.91
C ASP A 2 -48.03 -105.14 0.64
N PHE A 3 -48.09 -103.97 0.01
CA PHE A 3 -48.94 -103.74 -1.16
C PHE A 3 -48.19 -103.97 -2.50
N LYS A 4 -46.97 -104.49 -2.46
CA LYS A 4 -46.13 -104.73 -3.66
C LYS A 4 -46.66 -105.81 -4.62
N THR A 5 -47.71 -106.56 -4.28
CA THR A 5 -48.12 -107.77 -5.03
C THR A 5 -49.44 -107.66 -5.80
N GLY A 6 -50.04 -106.47 -5.93
CA GLY A 6 -51.34 -106.31 -6.63
C GLY A 6 -52.53 -106.95 -5.91
N LYS A 7 -52.36 -107.27 -4.62
CA LYS A 7 -53.39 -107.86 -3.75
C LYS A 7 -53.78 -106.85 -2.68
N LEU A 8 -55.08 -106.65 -2.49
CA LEU A 8 -55.59 -105.85 -1.39
C LEU A 8 -55.81 -106.74 -0.19
N HIS A 9 -55.14 -106.41 0.91
CA HIS A 9 -55.35 -107.06 2.20
C HIS A 9 -56.36 -106.24 3.01
N LYS A 10 -57.38 -106.90 3.56
CA LYS A 10 -58.34 -106.27 4.48
C LYS A 10 -58.28 -106.97 5.81
N ILE A 11 -57.99 -106.24 6.87
CA ILE A 11 -58.09 -106.76 8.24
C ILE A 11 -59.57 -106.98 8.55
N ILE A 12 -59.95 -108.24 8.81
CA ILE A 12 -61.31 -108.64 9.11
C ILE A 12 -61.55 -108.57 10.62
N ARG A 13 -60.61 -109.12 11.40
CA ARG A 13 -60.75 -109.26 12.85
C ARG A 13 -59.37 -109.34 13.50
N GLU A 14 -59.27 -108.82 14.72
CA GLU A 14 -58.07 -108.88 15.56
C GLU A 14 -58.45 -109.48 16.90
N PHE A 15 -57.57 -110.32 17.44
CA PHE A 15 -57.72 -110.92 18.75
C PHE A 15 -56.47 -110.72 19.57
N LYS A 16 -56.65 -110.44 20.86
CA LYS A 16 -55.56 -110.59 21.82
C LYS A 16 -55.32 -112.07 22.09
N LYS A 17 -54.12 -112.41 22.55
CA LYS A 17 -53.81 -113.78 23.02
C LYS A 17 -54.88 -114.26 23.99
N GLY A 18 -55.38 -115.46 23.74
CA GLY A 18 -56.40 -116.14 24.52
C GLY A 18 -55.99 -117.60 24.76
N ASN A 19 -56.97 -118.49 24.80
CA ASN A 19 -56.77 -119.93 25.01
C ASN A 19 -56.45 -120.71 23.71
N GLY A 20 -56.05 -120.02 22.63
CA GLY A 20 -55.77 -120.63 21.33
C GLY A 20 -57.02 -120.97 20.50
N ARG A 21 -58.23 -120.65 20.97
CA ARG A 21 -59.50 -120.84 20.23
C ARG A 21 -60.16 -119.49 19.95
N TYR A 22 -60.44 -119.22 18.68
CA TYR A 22 -60.92 -117.92 18.22
C TYR A 22 -62.15 -118.08 17.33
N GLU A 23 -63.23 -117.37 17.65
CA GLU A 23 -64.46 -117.39 16.88
C GLU A 23 -64.28 -116.62 15.56
N ILE A 24 -64.56 -117.29 14.43
CA ILE A 24 -64.36 -116.77 13.07
C ILE A 24 -65.65 -116.84 12.23
N ASN A 25 -66.80 -116.71 12.89
CA ASN A 25 -68.13 -116.72 12.26
C ASN A 25 -68.26 -115.66 11.15
N GLY A 26 -68.85 -116.06 10.02
CA GLY A 26 -69.12 -115.18 8.87
C GLY A 26 -67.90 -114.83 8.01
N ILE A 27 -66.76 -115.51 8.19
CA ILE A 27 -65.55 -115.30 7.39
C ILE A 27 -65.48 -116.32 6.24
N ASP A 28 -65.27 -115.83 5.02
CA ASP A 28 -64.95 -116.68 3.86
C ASP A 28 -63.54 -117.28 4.01
N LEU A 29 -63.45 -118.60 4.14
CA LEU A 29 -62.20 -119.31 4.39
C LEU A 29 -61.33 -119.44 3.13
N GLU A 30 -61.88 -119.29 1.92
CA GLU A 30 -61.15 -119.50 0.67
C GLU A 30 -60.04 -118.45 0.48
N ASN A 31 -60.34 -117.20 0.82
CA ASN A 31 -59.46 -116.05 0.60
C ASN A 31 -58.89 -115.46 1.89
N THR A 32 -58.85 -116.23 2.98
CA THR A 32 -58.43 -115.76 4.30
C THR A 32 -57.04 -116.27 4.68
N VAL A 33 -56.24 -115.38 5.27
CA VAL A 33 -54.95 -115.72 5.89
C VAL A 33 -54.97 -115.33 7.38
N PHE A 34 -54.53 -116.28 8.21
CA PHE A 34 -54.38 -116.09 9.64
C PHE A 34 -52.95 -115.66 9.95
N LEU A 35 -52.79 -114.58 10.74
CA LEU A 35 -51.51 -113.99 11.10
C LEU A 35 -51.37 -113.95 12.64
N TYR A 36 -50.14 -113.95 13.12
CA TYR A 36 -49.80 -113.69 14.52
C TYR A 36 -48.60 -112.75 14.62
N ARG A 37 -48.44 -112.05 15.75
CA ARG A 37 -47.24 -111.27 16.03
C ARG A 37 -46.66 -111.52 17.42
N GLU A 38 -45.35 -111.40 17.51
CA GLU A 38 -44.61 -111.36 18.77
C GLU A 38 -44.48 -109.91 19.27
N LYS A 39 -44.02 -109.71 20.50
CA LYS A 39 -43.89 -108.37 21.10
C LYS A 39 -42.97 -107.50 20.25
N ALA A 40 -43.45 -106.32 19.83
CA ALA A 40 -42.73 -105.37 18.98
C ALA A 40 -42.25 -105.93 17.62
N SER A 41 -42.93 -106.96 17.10
CA SER A 41 -42.66 -107.56 15.79
C SER A 41 -43.86 -107.41 14.85
N PRO A 42 -43.66 -107.40 13.51
CA PRO A 42 -44.77 -107.33 12.56
C PRO A 42 -45.61 -108.62 12.55
N PHE A 43 -46.87 -108.53 12.10
CA PHE A 43 -47.70 -109.71 11.85
C PHE A 43 -47.10 -110.61 10.75
N ILE A 44 -47.01 -111.91 11.04
CA ILE A 44 -46.53 -112.95 10.11
C ILE A 44 -47.57 -114.08 9.96
N PRO A 45 -47.64 -114.76 8.80
CA PRO A 45 -48.59 -115.87 8.58
C PRO A 45 -48.38 -117.04 9.54
N ILE A 46 -49.49 -117.54 10.09
CA ILE A 46 -49.50 -118.82 10.82
C ILE A 46 -49.33 -119.93 9.76
N PRO A 47 -48.33 -120.81 9.88
CA PRO A 47 -48.16 -121.91 8.93
C PRO A 47 -49.36 -122.86 8.98
N LYS A 48 -49.77 -123.41 7.83
CA LYS A 48 -50.96 -124.28 7.71
C LYS A 48 -50.98 -125.50 8.63
N GLY A 49 -49.82 -125.97 9.09
CA GLY A 49 -49.72 -127.09 10.03
C GLY A 49 -50.01 -126.71 11.49
N ASN A 50 -49.99 -125.42 11.82
CA ASN A 50 -50.09 -124.90 13.20
C ASN A 50 -51.48 -124.33 13.53
N TYR A 51 -52.44 -124.45 12.62
CA TYR A 51 -53.83 -124.09 12.88
C TYR A 51 -54.79 -125.03 12.15
N ARG A 52 -56.04 -125.10 12.64
CA ARG A 52 -57.16 -125.74 11.95
C ARG A 52 -58.44 -124.96 12.17
N THR A 53 -59.34 -125.02 11.21
CA THR A 53 -60.69 -124.45 11.31
C THR A 53 -61.69 -125.58 11.53
N VAL A 54 -62.55 -125.45 12.53
CA VAL A 54 -63.63 -126.40 12.83
C VAL A 54 -64.95 -125.69 12.62
N SER A 55 -65.87 -126.33 11.88
CA SER A 55 -67.23 -125.84 11.64
C SER A 55 -68.21 -126.78 12.33
N ASP A 56 -68.98 -126.26 13.29
CA ASP A 56 -70.06 -126.96 13.97
C ASP A 56 -71.37 -126.18 13.74
N GLY A 57 -72.15 -126.59 12.74
CA GLY A 57 -73.33 -125.85 12.29
C GLY A 57 -73.02 -124.42 11.80
N ASN A 58 -73.51 -123.41 12.50
CA ASN A 58 -73.29 -122.00 12.19
C ASN A 58 -72.03 -121.41 12.86
N GLU A 59 -71.31 -122.19 13.68
CA GLU A 59 -70.12 -121.73 14.39
C GLU A 59 -68.82 -122.23 13.72
N ASN A 60 -68.01 -121.30 13.26
CA ASN A 60 -66.66 -121.52 12.76
C ASN A 60 -65.64 -121.05 13.82
N THR A 61 -64.75 -121.96 14.24
CA THR A 61 -63.68 -121.67 15.21
C THR A 61 -62.31 -121.95 14.61
N LEU A 62 -61.40 -120.98 14.73
CA LEU A 62 -59.97 -121.17 14.51
C LEU A 62 -59.33 -121.73 15.77
N ILE A 63 -58.62 -122.84 15.63
CA ILE A 63 -57.82 -123.45 16.69
C ILE A 63 -56.36 -123.36 16.28
N VAL A 64 -55.57 -122.64 17.07
CA VAL A 64 -54.12 -122.47 16.91
C VAL A 64 -53.42 -123.40 17.90
N ASP A 65 -52.32 -124.01 17.49
CA ASP A 65 -51.53 -124.88 18.37
C ASP A 65 -50.81 -124.12 19.49
N ASP A 66 -50.33 -124.85 20.49
CA ASP A 66 -49.65 -124.26 21.66
C ASP A 66 -48.32 -123.61 21.30
N TYR A 67 -47.65 -124.05 20.23
CA TYR A 67 -46.37 -123.49 19.80
C TYR A 67 -46.52 -122.04 19.34
N ILE A 68 -47.47 -121.78 18.46
CA ILE A 68 -47.76 -120.42 17.97
C ILE A 68 -48.49 -119.61 19.05
N ASN A 69 -49.45 -120.20 19.77
CA ASN A 69 -50.19 -119.50 20.82
C ASN A 69 -49.30 -119.01 21.97
N ASN A 70 -48.21 -119.71 22.28
CA ASN A 70 -47.28 -119.27 23.31
C ASN A 70 -46.45 -118.05 22.90
N LYS A 71 -46.05 -117.96 21.62
CA LYS A 71 -45.25 -116.85 21.08
C LYS A 71 -46.09 -115.60 20.77
N ALA A 72 -47.32 -115.80 20.32
CA ALA A 72 -48.18 -114.72 19.91
C ALA A 72 -48.61 -113.84 21.08
N VAL A 73 -48.57 -112.53 20.88
CA VAL A 73 -49.23 -111.54 21.75
C VAL A 73 -50.61 -111.20 21.19
N GLU A 74 -50.74 -111.21 19.86
CA GLU A 74 -51.96 -110.90 19.13
C GLU A 74 -52.07 -111.73 17.85
N PHE A 75 -53.31 -111.90 17.42
CA PHE A 75 -53.70 -112.59 16.20
C PHE A 75 -54.52 -111.67 15.31
N GLN A 76 -54.36 -111.82 14.00
CA GLN A 76 -55.07 -111.02 13.02
C GLN A 76 -55.55 -111.91 11.88
N ILE A 77 -56.76 -111.65 11.41
CA ILE A 77 -57.35 -112.32 10.25
C ILE A 77 -57.42 -111.29 9.12
N ILE A 78 -56.82 -111.63 7.99
CA ILE A 78 -56.92 -110.83 6.77
C ILE A 78 -57.65 -111.59 5.67
N SER A 79 -58.46 -110.87 4.90
CA SER A 79 -58.94 -111.33 3.59
C SER A 79 -58.04 -110.77 2.51
N ILE A 80 -57.69 -111.61 1.54
CA ILE A 80 -56.88 -111.25 0.39
C ILE A 80 -57.78 -111.16 -0.83
N PHE A 81 -57.91 -109.96 -1.39
CA PHE A 81 -58.63 -109.72 -2.62
C PHE A 81 -57.64 -109.53 -3.77
N ASN A 82 -57.85 -110.26 -4.86
CA ASN A 82 -57.20 -109.96 -6.13
C ASN A 82 -57.98 -108.85 -6.83
N VAL A 83 -57.35 -107.70 -7.07
CA VAL A 83 -57.97 -106.63 -7.86
C VAL A 83 -57.69 -106.91 -9.33
N ASN A 84 -58.65 -107.56 -10.00
CA ASN A 84 -58.60 -107.76 -11.45
C ASN A 84 -59.42 -106.67 -12.14
N ALA A 85 -58.88 -105.45 -12.23
CA ALA A 85 -59.51 -104.37 -13.00
C ALA A 85 -58.81 -104.24 -14.37
N SER A 86 -59.57 -104.31 -15.46
CA SER A 86 -59.08 -104.10 -16.82
C SER A 86 -59.94 -103.06 -17.53
N LYS A 87 -59.33 -102.23 -18.38
CA LYS A 87 -60.09 -101.29 -19.21
C LYS A 87 -61.08 -102.05 -20.10
N TYR A 88 -62.29 -101.54 -20.18
CA TYR A 88 -63.30 -102.04 -21.08
C TYR A 88 -62.95 -101.63 -22.51
N LEU A 89 -62.80 -102.63 -23.40
CA LEU A 89 -62.59 -102.42 -24.83
C LEU A 89 -63.93 -102.12 -25.52
N GLU A 90 -64.05 -100.92 -26.10
CA GLU A 90 -65.27 -100.43 -26.73
C GLU A 90 -65.68 -101.31 -27.92
N LYS A 91 -66.84 -101.97 -27.80
CA LYS A 91 -67.45 -102.78 -28.88
C LYS A 91 -68.67 -102.13 -29.53
N PHE A 92 -69.21 -101.07 -28.91
CA PHE A 92 -70.46 -100.42 -29.33
C PHE A 92 -70.32 -98.89 -29.23
N PRO A 93 -70.34 -98.15 -30.35
CA PRO A 93 -70.11 -96.69 -30.37
C PRO A 93 -71.15 -95.87 -29.59
N GLU A 94 -72.36 -96.41 -29.44
CA GLU A 94 -73.50 -95.77 -28.77
C GLU A 94 -73.29 -95.62 -27.25
N LEU A 95 -72.35 -96.38 -26.67
CA LEU A 95 -72.04 -96.38 -25.24
C LEU A 95 -70.71 -95.70 -24.91
N SER A 96 -70.14 -94.95 -25.85
CA SER A 96 -68.82 -94.31 -25.73
C SER A 96 -68.64 -93.53 -24.43
N MET A 97 -69.60 -92.70 -24.02
CA MET A 97 -69.52 -91.97 -22.74
C MET A 97 -69.50 -92.90 -21.51
N ALA A 98 -70.27 -93.99 -21.54
CA ALA A 98 -70.31 -94.95 -20.43
C ALA A 98 -69.00 -95.76 -20.36
N VAL A 99 -68.41 -96.09 -21.51
CA VAL A 99 -67.09 -96.73 -21.61
C VAL A 99 -66.00 -95.79 -21.10
N GLU A 100 -66.04 -94.50 -21.48
CA GLU A 100 -65.09 -93.49 -21.00
C GLU A 100 -65.19 -93.32 -19.47
N HIS A 101 -66.40 -93.18 -18.93
CA HIS A 101 -66.61 -93.07 -17.48
C HIS A 101 -66.16 -94.32 -16.73
N THR A 102 -66.44 -95.53 -17.26
CA THR A 102 -66.02 -96.78 -16.63
C THR A 102 -64.49 -96.92 -16.63
N ASN A 103 -63.83 -96.55 -17.73
CA ASN A 103 -62.38 -96.58 -17.82
C ASN A 103 -61.71 -95.52 -16.94
N LYS A 104 -62.33 -94.35 -16.74
CA LYS A 104 -61.89 -93.35 -15.74
C LYS A 104 -61.96 -93.91 -14.32
N ILE A 105 -63.02 -94.64 -13.96
CA ILE A 105 -63.11 -95.30 -12.66
C ILE A 105 -61.99 -96.34 -12.48
N VAL A 106 -61.65 -97.09 -13.53
CA VAL A 106 -60.51 -98.03 -13.49
C VAL A 106 -59.19 -97.27 -13.27
N ASP A 107 -59.00 -96.13 -13.95
CA ASP A 107 -57.81 -95.29 -13.78
C ASP A 107 -57.74 -94.68 -12.37
N ASP A 108 -58.86 -94.20 -11.82
CA ASP A 108 -58.94 -93.68 -10.45
C ASP A 108 -58.63 -94.77 -9.40
N ILE A 109 -59.11 -95.99 -9.59
CA ILE A 109 -58.80 -97.13 -8.71
C ILE A 109 -57.30 -97.44 -8.75
N ASN A 110 -56.68 -97.45 -9.93
CA ASN A 110 -55.25 -97.67 -10.07
C ASN A 110 -54.44 -96.54 -9.40
N ASN A 111 -54.84 -95.29 -9.59
CA ASN A 111 -54.20 -94.14 -8.95
C ASN A 111 -54.30 -94.19 -7.41
N ILE A 112 -55.46 -94.60 -6.87
CA ILE A 112 -55.63 -94.81 -5.42
C ILE A 112 -54.72 -95.94 -4.93
N ILE A 113 -54.60 -97.05 -5.67
CA ILE A 113 -53.70 -98.15 -5.35
C ILE A 113 -52.24 -97.67 -5.34
N ASP A 114 -51.81 -96.94 -6.37
CA ASP A 114 -50.44 -96.40 -6.48
C ASP A 114 -50.15 -95.37 -5.38
N TYR A 115 -51.12 -94.53 -5.04
CA TYR A 115 -51.01 -93.63 -3.91
C TYR A 115 -50.83 -94.41 -2.59
N LEU A 116 -51.71 -95.39 -2.30
CA LEU A 116 -51.61 -96.22 -1.11
C LEU A 116 -50.28 -97.00 -1.04
N ASN A 117 -49.74 -97.41 -2.19
CA ASN A 117 -48.42 -98.03 -2.31
C ASN A 117 -47.28 -97.04 -1.98
N SER A 118 -47.38 -95.80 -2.46
CA SER A 118 -46.33 -94.78 -2.32
C SER A 118 -46.29 -94.11 -0.94
N VAL A 119 -47.43 -93.89 -0.28
CA VAL A 119 -47.46 -93.31 1.07
C VAL A 119 -46.96 -94.27 2.16
N GLY A 120 -46.62 -95.51 1.81
CA GLY A 120 -45.90 -96.43 2.71
C GLY A 120 -46.62 -96.69 4.02
N VAL A 121 -47.96 -96.58 4.05
CA VAL A 121 -48.74 -96.80 5.26
C VAL A 121 -48.75 -98.30 5.56
N LYS A 122 -47.76 -98.75 6.34
CA LYS A 122 -47.80 -100.07 6.98
C LYS A 122 -48.77 -99.98 8.15
N THR A 123 -50.06 -100.14 7.90
CA THR A 123 -51.02 -100.41 8.97
C THR A 123 -50.73 -101.81 9.50
N ASP A 124 -50.15 -101.88 10.71
CA ASP A 124 -49.95 -103.12 11.45
C ASP A 124 -51.16 -103.43 12.36
N SER A 125 -52.10 -102.51 12.51
CA SER A 125 -53.36 -102.74 13.23
C SER A 125 -54.53 -101.99 12.60
N LYS A 126 -55.75 -102.30 13.04
CA LYS A 126 -56.96 -101.52 12.72
C LYS A 126 -56.82 -100.02 13.04
N TYR A 127 -55.95 -99.64 13.97
CA TYR A 127 -55.62 -98.26 14.29
C TYR A 127 -54.31 -97.84 13.59
N GLN A 128 -54.40 -96.84 12.71
CA GLN A 128 -53.25 -96.33 11.95
C GLN A 128 -52.23 -95.70 12.90
N THR A 129 -51.13 -96.40 13.20
CA THR A 129 -49.99 -95.82 13.92
C THR A 129 -48.76 -95.89 13.02
N GLN A 130 -48.16 -94.74 12.73
CA GLN A 130 -46.93 -94.65 11.95
C GLN A 130 -45.76 -95.13 12.83
N ILE A 131 -45.05 -96.18 12.40
CA ILE A 131 -43.89 -96.72 13.13
C ILE A 131 -42.64 -96.09 12.51
N LEU A 132 -41.91 -95.26 13.28
CA LEU A 132 -40.61 -94.72 12.88
C LEU A 132 -39.57 -95.85 12.80
N THR A 133 -38.60 -95.72 11.89
CA THR A 133 -37.46 -96.64 11.80
C THR A 133 -36.60 -96.60 13.07
N PRO A 134 -36.02 -97.73 13.51
CA PRO A 134 -35.12 -97.76 14.66
C PRO A 134 -33.92 -96.82 14.44
N LEU A 135 -33.56 -96.02 15.45
CA LEU A 135 -32.37 -95.18 15.44
C LEU A 135 -31.11 -96.00 15.78
N GLU A 136 -30.01 -95.72 15.08
CA GLU A 136 -28.68 -96.18 15.53
C GLU A 136 -28.25 -95.38 16.78
N PRO A 137 -27.45 -95.96 17.70
CA PRO A 137 -26.93 -95.24 18.86
C PRO A 137 -26.22 -93.94 18.44
N SER A 138 -26.44 -92.86 19.19
CA SER A 138 -25.84 -91.55 18.92
C SER A 138 -26.20 -90.95 17.55
N SER A 139 -27.42 -91.20 17.06
CA SER A 139 -27.98 -90.55 15.88
C SER A 139 -29.32 -89.85 16.19
N THR A 140 -29.69 -88.87 15.38
CA THR A 140 -30.99 -88.19 15.42
C THR A 140 -31.69 -88.32 14.07
N TRP A 141 -33.02 -88.21 14.06
CA TRP A 141 -33.74 -88.00 12.81
C TRP A 141 -33.53 -86.57 12.30
N TYR A 142 -33.40 -86.43 10.99
CA TYR A 142 -33.51 -85.15 10.31
C TYR A 142 -34.24 -85.33 8.98
N MET A 143 -34.83 -84.25 8.48
CA MET A 143 -35.44 -84.23 7.16
C MET A 143 -34.42 -83.66 6.18
N ASN A 144 -34.12 -84.40 5.11
CA ASN A 144 -33.22 -83.94 4.06
C ASN A 144 -33.92 -82.94 3.12
N ALA A 145 -33.19 -82.42 2.13
CA ALA A 145 -33.71 -81.44 1.18
C ALA A 145 -34.88 -81.95 0.32
N ASP A 146 -35.00 -83.27 0.16
CA ASP A 146 -36.05 -83.94 -0.62
C ASP A 146 -37.28 -84.31 0.23
N GLY A 147 -37.32 -83.88 1.50
CA GLY A 147 -38.43 -84.14 2.41
C GLY A 147 -38.45 -85.55 3.01
N VAL A 148 -37.37 -86.32 2.84
CA VAL A 148 -37.24 -87.68 3.37
C VAL A 148 -36.66 -87.66 4.78
N ILE A 149 -37.23 -88.45 5.68
CA ILE A 149 -36.71 -88.63 7.04
C ILE A 149 -35.53 -89.61 6.98
N GLU A 150 -34.34 -89.12 7.33
CA GLU A 150 -33.11 -89.88 7.43
C GLU A 150 -32.53 -89.83 8.85
N THR A 151 -31.47 -90.59 9.10
CA THR A 151 -30.71 -90.56 10.35
C THR A 151 -29.40 -89.79 10.16
N LEU A 152 -29.02 -88.99 11.15
CA LEU A 152 -27.78 -88.22 11.17
C LEU A 152 -27.00 -88.51 12.46
N PRO A 153 -25.73 -88.93 12.40
CA PRO A 153 -24.87 -89.07 13.58
C PRO A 153 -24.72 -87.73 14.32
N LEU A 154 -24.68 -87.77 15.66
CA LEU A 154 -24.58 -86.57 16.50
C LEU A 154 -23.30 -85.75 16.21
N ASP A 155 -22.20 -86.39 15.81
CA ASP A 155 -20.95 -85.68 15.47
C ASP A 155 -21.11 -84.83 14.19
N ASP A 156 -21.80 -85.35 13.18
CA ASP A 156 -22.04 -84.62 11.93
C ASP A 156 -23.13 -83.56 12.11
N PHE A 157 -24.11 -83.80 12.99
CA PHE A 157 -25.04 -82.77 13.44
C PHE A 157 -24.30 -81.59 14.10
N ASN A 158 -23.35 -81.85 15.00
CA ASN A 158 -22.57 -80.81 15.65
C ASN A 158 -21.69 -80.01 14.66
N LYS A 159 -21.14 -80.66 13.63
CA LYS A 159 -20.41 -79.97 12.55
C LYS A 159 -21.32 -79.03 11.77
N LYS A 160 -22.49 -79.51 11.32
CA LYS A 160 -23.50 -78.68 10.63
C LYS A 160 -23.96 -77.52 11.50
N PHE A 161 -24.16 -77.75 12.80
CA PHE A 161 -24.52 -76.69 13.73
C PHE A 161 -23.43 -75.61 13.82
N LYS A 162 -22.15 -75.99 13.94
CA LYS A 162 -21.03 -75.04 13.95
C LYS A 162 -20.97 -74.21 12.67
N GLU A 163 -21.13 -74.84 11.50
CA GLU A 163 -21.14 -74.16 10.21
C GLU A 163 -22.28 -73.13 10.10
N ILE A 164 -23.48 -73.47 10.60
CA ILE A 164 -24.60 -72.53 10.66
C ILE A 164 -24.26 -71.32 11.56
N ILE A 165 -23.65 -71.56 12.73
CA ILE A 165 -23.26 -70.49 13.65
C ILE A 165 -22.19 -69.57 13.02
N GLU A 166 -21.19 -70.13 12.34
CA GLU A 166 -20.15 -69.36 11.63
C GLU A 166 -20.76 -68.49 10.52
N ASN A 167 -21.66 -69.05 9.71
CA ASN A 167 -22.36 -68.31 8.66
C ASN A 167 -23.24 -67.19 9.20
N ILE A 168 -23.93 -67.42 10.34
CA ILE A 168 -24.70 -66.38 11.03
C ILE A 168 -23.76 -65.26 11.51
N SER A 169 -22.62 -65.61 12.11
CA SER A 169 -21.63 -64.63 12.60
C SER A 169 -21.09 -63.77 11.46
N GLU A 170 -20.66 -64.39 10.35
CA GLU A 170 -20.11 -63.66 9.19
C GLU A 170 -21.17 -62.74 8.57
N THR A 171 -22.42 -63.20 8.50
CA THR A 171 -23.54 -62.40 7.98
C THR A 171 -23.86 -61.23 8.91
N ALA A 172 -23.81 -61.42 10.22
CA ALA A 172 -24.01 -60.37 11.21
C ALA A 172 -22.92 -59.30 11.10
N ASP A 173 -21.66 -59.71 10.99
CA ASP A 173 -20.52 -58.78 10.83
C ASP A 173 -20.62 -57.97 9.54
N LYS A 174 -20.95 -58.62 8.40
CA LYS A 174 -21.17 -57.92 7.12
C LYS A 174 -22.28 -56.87 7.23
N LYS A 175 -23.43 -57.23 7.83
CA LYS A 175 -24.55 -56.29 8.03
C LYS A 175 -24.19 -55.14 8.95
N ALA A 176 -23.46 -55.41 10.04
CA ALA A 176 -22.99 -54.38 10.95
C ALA A 176 -22.05 -53.39 10.24
N GLN A 177 -21.09 -53.89 9.46
CA GLN A 177 -20.17 -53.05 8.68
C GLN A 177 -20.91 -52.21 7.63
N GLU A 178 -21.90 -52.78 6.93
CA GLU A 178 -22.70 -52.05 5.96
C GLU A 178 -23.51 -50.92 6.62
N GLN A 179 -24.11 -51.17 7.78
CA GLN A 179 -24.84 -50.16 8.55
C GLN A 179 -23.91 -49.03 9.02
N VAL A 180 -22.72 -49.37 9.52
CA VAL A 180 -21.70 -48.38 9.92
C VAL A 180 -21.27 -47.54 8.73
N ARG A 181 -20.99 -48.16 7.57
CA ARG A 181 -20.62 -47.43 6.34
C ARG A 181 -21.73 -46.49 5.88
N LYS A 182 -22.99 -46.94 5.83
CA LYS A 182 -24.12 -46.07 5.48
C LYS A 182 -24.23 -44.86 6.41
N ARG A 183 -24.09 -45.08 7.72
CA ARG A 183 -24.13 -44.00 8.71
C ARG A 183 -22.98 -43.02 8.54
N LEU A 184 -21.77 -43.50 8.23
CA LEU A 184 -20.60 -42.67 7.98
C LEU A 184 -20.76 -41.79 6.74
N GLU A 185 -21.29 -42.32 5.63
CA GLU A 185 -21.53 -41.52 4.42
C GLU A 185 -22.61 -40.46 4.65
N THR A 186 -23.73 -40.80 5.32
CA THR A 186 -24.75 -39.81 5.69
C THR A 186 -24.17 -38.71 6.59
N LEU A 187 -23.37 -39.08 7.60
CA LEU A 187 -22.72 -38.10 8.48
C LEU A 187 -21.76 -37.18 7.72
N LYS A 188 -21.02 -37.69 6.73
CA LYS A 188 -20.15 -36.85 5.88
C LYS A 188 -20.98 -35.82 5.10
N GLU A 189 -22.07 -36.25 4.47
CA GLU A 189 -22.97 -35.34 3.72
C GLU A 189 -23.61 -34.28 4.64
N GLU A 190 -24.04 -34.67 5.83
CA GLU A 190 -24.58 -33.74 6.85
C GLU A 190 -23.52 -32.72 7.29
N ILE A 191 -22.29 -33.15 7.55
CA ILE A 191 -21.17 -32.28 7.93
C ILE A 191 -20.81 -31.31 6.78
N GLU A 192 -20.75 -31.80 5.54
CA GLU A 192 -20.46 -30.99 4.36
C GLU A 192 -21.55 -29.92 4.18
N THR A 193 -22.81 -30.31 4.29
CA THR A 193 -23.97 -29.39 4.19
C THR A 193 -23.93 -28.35 5.30
N PHE A 194 -23.75 -28.78 6.55
CA PHE A 194 -23.66 -27.88 7.70
C PHE A 194 -22.51 -26.87 7.56
N LYS A 195 -21.32 -27.36 7.15
CA LYS A 195 -20.14 -26.53 6.87
C LYS A 195 -20.45 -25.48 5.80
N ASN A 196 -21.06 -25.88 4.69
CA ASN A 196 -21.38 -24.98 3.58
C ASN A 196 -22.41 -23.92 4.01
N THR A 197 -23.49 -24.33 4.70
CA THR A 197 -24.49 -23.39 5.24
C THR A 197 -23.86 -22.39 6.21
N LYS A 198 -23.08 -22.85 7.19
CA LYS A 198 -22.42 -21.95 8.15
C LYS A 198 -21.40 -21.03 7.50
N THR A 199 -20.66 -21.53 6.50
CA THR A 199 -19.71 -20.70 5.75
C THR A 199 -20.43 -19.56 5.01
N SER A 200 -21.55 -19.86 4.34
CA SER A 200 -22.37 -18.87 3.65
C SER A 200 -22.97 -17.83 4.62
N GLU A 201 -23.51 -18.25 5.76
CA GLU A 201 -24.03 -17.34 6.79
C GLU A 201 -22.94 -16.41 7.35
N ILE A 202 -21.74 -16.95 7.62
CA ILE A 202 -20.61 -16.15 8.10
C ILE A 202 -20.19 -15.14 7.01
N LEU A 203 -20.10 -15.57 5.76
CA LEU A 203 -19.69 -14.72 4.64
C LEU A 203 -20.67 -13.56 4.42
N GLU A 204 -21.98 -13.82 4.48
CA GLU A 204 -23.01 -12.80 4.35
C GLU A 204 -22.91 -11.75 5.48
N ASN A 205 -22.74 -12.20 6.72
CA ASN A 205 -22.58 -11.32 7.87
C ASN A 205 -21.32 -10.44 7.78
N ILE A 206 -20.19 -11.02 7.34
CA ILE A 206 -18.95 -10.26 7.11
C ILE A 206 -19.16 -9.21 6.02
N THR A 207 -19.75 -9.60 4.88
CA THR A 207 -20.00 -8.70 3.75
C THR A 207 -20.92 -7.54 4.13
N LYS A 208 -21.96 -7.81 4.92
CA LYS A 208 -22.86 -6.77 5.44
C LYS A 208 -22.12 -5.78 6.32
N LYS A 209 -21.34 -6.28 7.28
CA LYS A 209 -20.55 -5.44 8.21
C LYS A 209 -19.50 -4.59 7.48
N GLU A 210 -18.85 -5.17 6.47
CA GLU A 210 -17.89 -4.47 5.62
C GLU A 210 -18.56 -3.32 4.85
N ASN A 211 -19.69 -3.59 4.20
CA ASN A 211 -20.46 -2.56 3.48
C ASN A 211 -20.95 -1.42 4.39
N ASP A 212 -21.43 -1.74 5.58
CA ASP A 212 -21.85 -0.72 6.55
C ASP A 212 -20.65 0.13 7.02
N SER A 213 -19.49 -0.50 7.25
CA SER A 213 -18.25 0.21 7.60
C SER A 213 -17.77 1.12 6.47
N LEU A 214 -17.84 0.67 5.21
CA LEU A 214 -17.48 1.46 4.04
C LEU A 214 -18.40 2.68 3.86
N LYS A 215 -19.70 2.55 4.16
CA LYS A 215 -20.63 3.69 4.14
C LYS A 215 -20.27 4.75 5.19
N GLU A 216 -19.94 4.34 6.40
CA GLU A 216 -19.51 5.28 7.46
C GLU A 216 -18.19 5.97 7.10
N ILE A 217 -17.22 5.24 6.55
CA ILE A 217 -15.98 5.83 6.02
C ILE A 217 -16.27 6.85 4.91
N GLY A 218 -17.23 6.54 4.03
CA GLY A 218 -17.70 7.47 2.99
C GLY A 218 -18.22 8.79 3.56
N LYS A 219 -19.08 8.73 4.59
CA LYS A 219 -19.59 9.93 5.28
C LYS A 219 -18.46 10.77 5.89
N ILE A 220 -17.51 10.12 6.58
CA ILE A 220 -16.36 10.81 7.18
C ILE A 220 -15.52 11.50 6.10
N ARG A 221 -15.28 10.82 4.97
CA ARG A 221 -14.55 11.39 3.82
C ARG A 221 -15.24 12.63 3.28
N ASP A 222 -16.56 12.60 3.12
CA ASP A 222 -17.32 13.73 2.59
C ASP A 222 -17.32 14.92 3.55
N ILE A 223 -17.44 14.68 4.86
CA ILE A 223 -17.31 15.70 5.91
C ILE A 223 -15.91 16.34 5.84
N ALA A 224 -14.85 15.54 5.86
CA ALA A 224 -13.48 16.02 5.81
C ALA A 224 -13.20 16.83 4.52
N LYS A 225 -13.73 16.39 3.38
CA LYS A 225 -13.60 17.11 2.10
C LYS A 225 -14.27 18.48 2.16
N ASN A 226 -15.45 18.58 2.75
CA ASN A 226 -16.15 19.84 2.91
C ASN A 226 -15.41 20.79 3.86
N GLU A 227 -14.95 20.31 5.01
CA GLU A 227 -14.17 21.10 5.97
C GLU A 227 -12.88 21.64 5.35
N ILE A 228 -12.14 20.80 4.62
CA ILE A 228 -10.93 21.21 3.89
C ILE A 228 -11.26 22.31 2.87
N ASN A 229 -12.32 22.12 2.06
CA ASN A 229 -12.72 23.11 1.07
C ASN A 229 -13.10 24.45 1.71
N THR A 230 -13.83 24.43 2.83
CA THR A 230 -14.16 25.64 3.59
C THR A 230 -12.89 26.33 4.10
N GLY A 231 -11.95 25.58 4.69
CA GLY A 231 -10.67 26.12 5.15
C GLY A 231 -9.83 26.75 4.03
N VAL A 232 -9.77 26.09 2.87
CA VAL A 232 -9.07 26.62 1.68
C VAL A 232 -9.71 27.92 1.19
N SER A 233 -11.04 28.01 1.15
CA SER A 233 -11.74 29.25 0.77
C SER A 233 -11.41 30.40 1.71
N SER A 234 -11.45 30.19 3.03
CA SER A 234 -11.09 31.24 4.01
C SER A 234 -9.64 31.69 3.90
N ILE A 235 -8.71 30.77 3.62
CA ILE A 235 -7.29 31.12 3.37
C ILE A 235 -7.16 31.97 2.11
N ASN A 236 -7.88 31.63 1.04
CA ASN A 236 -7.84 32.38 -0.21
C ASN A 236 -8.38 33.81 -0.05
N GLU A 237 -9.48 33.98 0.68
CA GLU A 237 -10.03 35.29 1.02
C GLU A 237 -9.01 36.12 1.81
N THR A 238 -8.46 35.55 2.89
CA THR A 238 -7.46 36.24 3.74
C THR A 238 -6.21 36.60 2.94
N SER A 239 -5.71 35.69 2.10
CA SER A 239 -4.52 35.92 1.26
C SER A 239 -4.76 37.05 0.26
N SER A 240 -5.95 37.10 -0.35
CA SER A 240 -6.34 38.16 -1.29
C SER A 240 -6.37 39.53 -0.61
N GLU A 241 -6.95 39.60 0.59
CA GLU A 241 -6.99 40.84 1.39
C GLU A 241 -5.58 41.31 1.78
N VAL A 242 -4.70 40.40 2.21
CA VAL A 242 -3.30 40.72 2.53
C VAL A 242 -2.56 41.24 1.30
N LEU A 243 -2.74 40.61 0.14
CA LEU A 243 -2.14 41.03 -1.14
C LEU A 243 -2.58 42.44 -1.53
N GLU A 244 -3.87 42.73 -1.43
CA GLU A 244 -4.44 44.06 -1.70
C GLU A 244 -3.87 45.12 -0.75
N ASN A 245 -3.79 44.81 0.54
CA ASN A 245 -3.19 45.70 1.55
C ASN A 245 -1.70 45.98 1.28
N ILE A 246 -0.92 44.97 0.88
CA ILE A 246 0.49 45.15 0.49
C ILE A 246 0.59 46.04 -0.74
N LYS A 247 -0.25 45.82 -1.76
CA LYS A 247 -0.28 46.61 -2.98
C LYS A 247 -0.59 48.08 -2.68
N ASN A 248 -1.61 48.36 -1.88
CA ASN A 248 -1.99 49.71 -1.48
C ASN A 248 -0.88 50.42 -0.71
N LYS A 249 -0.24 49.74 0.27
CA LYS A 249 0.93 50.30 0.98
C LYS A 249 2.08 50.62 0.04
N LYS A 250 2.39 49.73 -0.89
CA LYS A 250 3.44 49.94 -1.89
C LYS A 250 3.15 51.18 -2.75
N GLU A 251 1.93 51.32 -3.26
CA GLU A 251 1.52 52.48 -4.07
C GLU A 251 1.61 53.79 -3.29
N ASN A 252 1.20 53.79 -2.01
CA ASN A 252 1.35 54.95 -1.13
C ASN A 252 2.82 55.35 -0.94
N TYR A 253 3.71 54.41 -0.62
CA TYR A 253 5.13 54.70 -0.47
C TYR A 253 5.76 55.22 -1.76
N ILE A 254 5.37 54.68 -2.92
CA ILE A 254 5.83 55.19 -4.23
C ILE A 254 5.38 56.64 -4.43
N SER A 255 4.14 56.98 -4.07
CA SER A 255 3.61 58.34 -4.14
C SER A 255 4.37 59.32 -3.23
N GLU A 256 4.65 58.92 -1.99
CA GLU A 256 5.43 59.71 -1.03
C GLU A 256 6.85 59.97 -1.54
N ILE A 257 7.55 58.93 -1.99
CA ILE A 257 8.91 59.04 -2.55
C ILE A 257 8.91 59.98 -3.76
N THR A 258 7.92 59.85 -4.64
CA THR A 258 7.79 60.71 -5.83
C THR A 258 7.59 62.17 -5.43
N THR A 259 6.77 62.42 -4.41
CA THR A 259 6.52 63.77 -3.88
C THR A 259 7.79 64.37 -3.28
N ILE A 260 8.52 63.62 -2.45
CA ILE A 260 9.80 64.03 -1.86
C ILE A 260 10.79 64.36 -2.98
N SER A 261 10.96 63.46 -3.95
CA SER A 261 11.87 63.64 -5.09
C SER A 261 11.56 64.92 -5.86
N ASN A 262 10.28 65.20 -6.14
CA ASN A 262 9.85 66.40 -6.85
C ASN A 262 10.11 67.68 -6.05
N ASN A 263 9.86 67.65 -4.73
CA ASN A 263 10.12 68.79 -3.85
C ASN A 263 11.61 69.10 -3.74
N SER A 264 12.46 68.08 -3.53
CA SER A 264 13.91 68.25 -3.51
C SER A 264 14.46 68.80 -4.82
N LYS A 265 13.93 68.33 -5.96
CA LYS A 265 14.29 68.85 -7.28
C LYS A 265 13.93 70.33 -7.43
N LYS A 266 12.70 70.73 -7.08
CA LYS A 266 12.26 72.13 -7.12
C LYS A 266 13.10 73.03 -6.21
N GLU A 267 13.40 72.58 -5.00
CA GLU A 267 14.22 73.34 -4.06
C GLU A 267 15.63 73.56 -4.62
N LEU A 268 16.26 72.51 -5.19
CA LEU A 268 17.55 72.64 -5.84
C LEU A 268 17.50 73.63 -7.01
N GLU A 269 16.54 73.46 -7.92
CA GLU A 269 16.35 74.35 -9.09
C GLU A 269 16.17 75.82 -8.68
N SER A 270 15.47 76.09 -7.56
CA SER A 270 15.27 77.46 -7.05
C SER A 270 16.53 78.12 -6.49
N LYS A 271 17.50 77.34 -5.97
CA LYS A 271 18.76 77.85 -5.41
C LYS A 271 19.86 78.04 -6.45
N ILE A 272 19.75 77.39 -7.62
CA ILE A 272 20.76 77.46 -8.69
C ILE A 272 21.03 78.87 -9.21
N PRO A 273 20.04 79.75 -9.42
CA PRO A 273 20.30 81.12 -9.86
C PRO A 273 21.18 81.91 -8.87
N GLU A 274 20.97 81.73 -7.57
CA GLU A 274 21.78 82.39 -6.54
C GLU A 274 23.21 81.86 -6.52
N ILE A 275 23.37 80.53 -6.60
CA ILE A 275 24.67 79.86 -6.69
C ILE A 275 25.42 80.36 -7.93
N ASN A 276 24.75 80.41 -9.08
CA ASN A 276 25.33 80.89 -10.34
C ASN A 276 25.71 82.37 -10.25
N LYS A 277 24.94 83.22 -9.56
CA LYS A 277 25.31 84.63 -9.37
C LYS A 277 26.58 84.76 -8.53
N LYS A 278 26.68 84.03 -7.42
CA LYS A 278 27.87 84.02 -6.55
C LYS A 278 29.09 83.43 -7.25
N PHE A 279 28.91 82.35 -8.00
CA PHE A 279 29.98 81.68 -8.73
C PHE A 279 30.50 82.51 -9.93
N ASN A 280 29.60 83.13 -10.70
CA ASN A 280 29.97 84.03 -11.79
C ASN A 280 30.87 85.18 -11.32
N ALA A 281 30.61 85.73 -10.12
CA ALA A 281 31.40 86.81 -9.55
C ALA A 281 32.87 86.40 -9.24
N ILE A 282 33.14 85.10 -9.08
CA ILE A 282 34.46 84.58 -8.72
C ILE A 282 35.20 84.06 -9.96
N ALA A 283 34.54 83.23 -10.77
CA ALA A 283 35.20 82.44 -11.82
C ALA A 283 34.85 82.86 -13.26
N GLY A 284 33.83 83.69 -13.48
CA GLY A 284 33.36 84.09 -14.82
C GLY A 284 32.82 82.93 -15.65
N GLY A 285 31.52 82.63 -15.48
CA GLY A 285 30.73 81.60 -16.17
C GLY A 285 29.75 80.88 -15.21
N GLN A 286 28.85 80.05 -15.76
CA GLN A 286 27.78 79.38 -15.01
C GLN A 286 28.13 77.93 -14.65
N ILE A 287 27.67 77.44 -13.50
CA ILE A 287 27.78 76.02 -13.12
C ILE A 287 26.64 75.26 -13.79
N ASN A 288 26.99 74.16 -14.45
CA ASN A 288 26.05 73.18 -14.94
C ASN A 288 26.02 71.98 -13.98
N LEU A 289 24.82 71.55 -13.60
CA LEU A 289 24.61 70.46 -12.65
C LEU A 289 24.85 69.07 -13.24
N SER A 290 24.93 68.95 -14.56
CA SER A 290 25.28 67.69 -15.20
C SER A 290 26.77 67.40 -15.02
N PHE A 291 27.08 66.11 -14.84
CA PHE A 291 28.46 65.66 -14.90
C PHE A 291 28.99 65.70 -16.34
N ILE A 292 30.30 65.76 -16.48
CA ILE A 292 30.98 65.58 -17.78
C ILE A 292 30.51 64.28 -18.44
N GLN A 293 30.37 63.21 -17.64
CA GLN A 293 30.00 61.87 -18.10
C GLN A 293 28.51 61.70 -18.42
N ASP A 294 27.66 62.70 -18.12
CA ASP A 294 26.24 62.62 -18.46
C ASP A 294 26.06 62.86 -19.96
N THR A 295 25.13 62.14 -20.59
CA THR A 295 24.82 62.35 -22.01
C THR A 295 24.22 63.74 -22.23
N GLY A 296 24.75 64.47 -23.22
CA GLY A 296 24.26 65.81 -23.60
C GLY A 296 25.38 66.77 -23.97
N GLU A 297 25.02 67.87 -24.64
CA GLU A 297 25.94 68.92 -25.05
C GLU A 297 26.49 69.69 -23.85
N LYS A 298 27.81 69.87 -23.80
CA LYS A 298 28.55 70.68 -22.83
C LYS A 298 28.99 71.96 -23.51
N ARG A 299 28.52 73.11 -23.04
CA ARG A 299 28.69 74.41 -23.67
C ARG A 299 29.96 75.11 -23.21
N ILE A 300 30.64 75.75 -24.15
CA ILE A 300 31.83 76.56 -23.87
C ILE A 300 31.54 77.64 -22.81
N GLY A 301 32.45 77.80 -21.85
CA GLY A 301 32.36 78.76 -20.77
C GLY A 301 31.59 78.30 -19.53
N GLU A 302 30.83 77.20 -19.63
CA GLU A 302 30.17 76.57 -18.48
C GLU A 302 31.13 75.66 -17.71
N TYR A 303 30.79 75.43 -16.44
CA TYR A 303 31.58 74.61 -15.52
C TYR A 303 30.83 73.32 -15.19
N TYR A 304 31.53 72.20 -15.26
CA TYR A 304 31.00 70.85 -15.08
C TYR A 304 31.79 70.12 -14.01
N LEU A 305 31.12 69.25 -13.27
CA LEU A 305 31.79 68.32 -12.34
C LEU A 305 32.18 67.04 -13.08
N ASP A 306 33.39 66.57 -12.81
CA ASP A 306 33.80 65.24 -13.23
C ASP A 306 33.30 64.20 -12.22
N LYS A 307 32.49 63.24 -12.67
CA LYS A 307 31.92 62.19 -11.83
C LYS A 307 32.99 61.32 -11.16
N ASN A 308 34.12 61.13 -11.83
CA ASN A 308 35.17 60.22 -11.36
C ASN A 308 36.06 60.89 -10.30
N THR A 309 36.32 62.19 -10.44
CA THR A 309 37.29 62.90 -9.60
C THR A 309 36.64 63.91 -8.65
N GLY A 310 35.37 64.25 -8.84
CA GLY A 310 34.66 65.30 -8.09
C GLY A 310 35.18 66.71 -8.36
N LYS A 311 36.16 66.87 -9.26
CA LYS A 311 36.80 68.15 -9.56
C LYS A 311 35.96 68.98 -10.53
N LEU A 312 36.15 70.30 -10.45
CA LEU A 312 35.45 71.27 -11.28
C LEU A 312 36.26 71.60 -12.54
N PHE A 313 35.64 71.45 -13.70
CA PHE A 313 36.26 71.74 -14.98
C PHE A 313 35.46 72.79 -15.74
N LYS A 314 36.17 73.73 -16.36
CA LYS A 314 35.56 74.66 -17.32
C LYS A 314 35.58 74.05 -18.71
N CYS A 315 34.44 74.01 -19.38
CA CYS A 315 34.38 73.68 -20.79
C CYS A 315 35.02 74.81 -21.59
N ILE A 316 36.10 74.51 -22.28
CA ILE A 316 36.84 75.45 -23.13
C ILE A 316 36.45 75.32 -24.60
N ARG A 317 35.72 74.26 -24.97
CA ARG A 317 35.20 74.05 -26.32
C ARG A 317 33.94 73.19 -26.28
N THR A 318 32.85 73.67 -26.89
CA THR A 318 31.57 72.97 -26.91
C THR A 318 31.74 71.54 -27.45
N THR A 319 31.24 70.55 -26.71
CA THR A 319 31.41 69.12 -27.02
C THR A 319 30.22 68.32 -26.48
N SER A 320 29.95 67.15 -27.06
CA SER A 320 29.04 66.14 -26.47
C SER A 320 29.79 64.95 -25.88
N SER A 321 31.13 65.04 -25.82
CA SER A 321 31.98 64.01 -25.24
C SER A 321 31.68 63.80 -23.76
N ILE A 322 31.56 62.54 -23.37
CA ILE A 322 31.46 62.10 -21.97
C ILE A 322 32.83 61.90 -21.31
N VAL A 323 33.92 62.15 -22.04
CA VAL A 323 35.30 61.95 -21.59
C VAL A 323 35.93 63.28 -21.19
N ASN A 324 36.49 63.32 -19.98
CA ASN A 324 37.24 64.47 -19.47
C ASN A 324 38.61 64.57 -20.16
N SER A 325 38.66 65.32 -21.26
CA SER A 325 39.87 65.57 -22.06
C SER A 325 40.31 67.02 -21.93
N ALA A 326 41.62 67.24 -21.85
CA ALA A 326 42.24 68.56 -21.88
C ALA A 326 41.93 69.37 -23.16
N GLU A 327 41.48 68.70 -24.23
CA GLU A 327 41.02 69.36 -25.46
C GLU A 327 39.72 70.16 -25.25
N TYR A 328 38.83 69.66 -24.39
CA TYR A 328 37.49 70.22 -24.21
C TYR A 328 37.28 70.84 -22.83
N PHE A 329 38.05 70.39 -21.84
CA PHE A 329 37.87 70.75 -20.43
C PHE A 329 39.18 71.21 -19.83
N LYS A 330 39.11 72.30 -19.07
CA LYS A 330 40.23 72.85 -18.31
C LYS A 330 39.97 72.68 -16.83
N ASP A 331 40.95 72.08 -16.12
CA ASP A 331 40.88 71.91 -14.67
C ASP A 331 40.90 73.28 -13.98
N MET A 332 39.80 73.59 -13.28
CA MET A 332 39.59 74.81 -12.51
C MET A 332 39.38 74.49 -11.03
N SER A 333 39.81 73.30 -10.58
CA SER A 333 39.86 72.96 -9.16
C SER A 333 40.82 73.89 -8.41
N ILE A 334 40.57 74.03 -7.10
CA ILE A 334 41.38 74.88 -6.22
C ILE A 334 42.87 74.50 -6.30
N ASP A 335 43.18 73.20 -6.35
CA ASP A 335 44.55 72.67 -6.46
C ASP A 335 45.27 73.16 -7.73
N SER A 336 44.57 73.20 -8.87
CA SER A 336 45.10 73.70 -10.14
C SER A 336 45.43 75.19 -10.08
N ILE A 337 44.62 75.98 -9.35
CA ILE A 337 44.82 77.41 -9.18
C ILE A 337 46.00 77.70 -8.25
N VAL A 338 46.11 76.99 -7.13
CA VAL A 338 47.19 77.17 -6.14
C VAL A 338 48.55 76.86 -6.76
N ASN A 339 48.68 75.75 -7.50
CA ASN A 339 49.92 75.37 -8.19
C ASN A 339 50.42 76.43 -9.19
N ARG A 340 49.53 77.27 -9.75
CA ARG A 340 49.94 78.35 -10.67
C ARG A 340 50.48 79.58 -9.93
N LEU A 341 50.05 79.83 -8.69
CA LEU A 341 50.49 80.98 -7.89
C LEU A 341 51.88 80.77 -7.28
N GLU A 342 52.24 79.54 -6.93
CA GLU A 342 53.53 79.21 -6.31
C GLU A 342 54.76 79.40 -7.24
N ASN A 343 54.55 79.62 -8.54
CA ASN A 343 55.61 79.66 -9.56
C ASN A 343 56.14 81.08 -9.92
N LEU A 344 55.93 82.11 -9.10
CA LEU A 344 56.43 83.49 -9.32
C LEU A 344 57.81 83.73 -8.64
N LYS A 345 58.82 84.33 -9.32
CA LYS A 345 60.19 84.59 -8.80
C LYS A 345 60.49 86.08 -8.57
N LYS A 346 61.24 86.45 -7.51
CA LYS A 346 61.76 87.81 -7.21
C LYS A 346 63.14 88.07 -7.84
N THR A 347 63.44 89.30 -8.29
CA THR A 347 64.71 89.68 -8.95
C THR A 347 65.38 90.90 -8.27
N GLN A 348 66.72 90.94 -8.19
CA GLN A 348 67.51 92.06 -7.60
C GLN A 348 68.52 92.63 -8.60
N MET A 349 68.70 93.95 -8.64
CA MET A 349 69.63 94.64 -9.55
C MET A 349 70.28 95.88 -8.93
N VAL A 350 71.56 96.11 -9.23
CA VAL A 350 72.34 97.28 -8.77
C VAL A 350 72.17 98.44 -9.74
N LEU A 351 71.71 99.59 -9.25
CA LEU A 351 71.48 100.80 -10.04
C LEU A 351 72.67 101.76 -10.08
N TRP A 352 73.47 101.80 -9.01
CA TRP A 352 74.55 102.76 -8.90
C TRP A 352 75.66 102.29 -7.94
N ARG A 353 76.91 102.72 -8.23
CA ARG A 353 78.09 102.61 -7.35
C ARG A 353 78.96 103.86 -7.49
N GLY A 354 79.47 104.39 -6.38
CA GLY A 354 80.33 105.58 -6.34
C GLY A 354 80.33 106.18 -4.94
N ALA A 355 80.91 107.37 -4.73
CA ALA A 355 80.76 108.13 -3.48
C ALA A 355 80.01 109.43 -3.80
N SER A 356 78.80 109.59 -3.24
CA SER A 356 78.01 110.82 -3.36
C SER A 356 77.22 111.08 -2.09
N ASN A 357 77.02 112.36 -1.78
CA ASN A 357 76.19 112.82 -0.66
C ASN A 357 74.76 113.18 -1.12
N GLU A 358 74.53 113.28 -2.43
CA GLU A 358 73.21 113.42 -3.04
C GLU A 358 73.18 112.61 -4.35
N LEU A 359 72.32 111.61 -4.42
CA LEU A 359 72.23 110.62 -5.49
C LEU A 359 70.85 110.66 -6.15
N PRO A 360 70.70 111.36 -7.27
CA PRO A 360 69.53 111.22 -8.13
C PRO A 360 69.58 109.91 -8.96
N PHE A 361 68.45 109.22 -9.09
CA PHE A 361 68.37 107.97 -9.87
C PHE A 361 66.98 107.71 -10.46
N TYR A 362 66.95 106.99 -11.58
CA TYR A 362 65.72 106.49 -12.21
C TYR A 362 65.62 104.98 -12.03
N VAL A 363 64.49 104.49 -11.51
CA VAL A 363 64.22 103.04 -11.38
C VAL A 363 64.06 102.38 -12.75
N THR A 364 63.68 103.16 -13.77
CA THR A 364 63.55 102.69 -15.16
C THR A 364 64.89 102.34 -15.80
N ASN A 365 66.02 102.73 -15.19
CA ASN A 365 67.34 102.25 -15.62
C ASN A 365 67.50 100.74 -15.37
N VAL A 366 66.68 100.14 -14.49
CA VAL A 366 66.61 98.69 -14.29
C VAL A 366 65.74 98.02 -15.36
N SER A 367 64.54 98.55 -15.59
CA SER A 367 63.62 98.09 -16.63
C SER A 367 62.58 99.17 -16.90
N SER A 368 62.20 99.37 -18.16
CA SER A 368 61.28 100.43 -18.60
C SER A 368 59.88 100.37 -17.97
N HIS A 369 59.49 99.23 -17.40
CA HIS A 369 58.19 99.02 -16.76
C HIS A 369 58.18 99.26 -15.24
N LEU A 370 59.35 99.53 -14.64
CA LEU A 370 59.46 99.74 -13.20
C LEU A 370 59.12 101.18 -12.80
N THR A 371 58.46 101.27 -11.66
CA THR A 371 58.00 102.47 -10.96
C THR A 371 58.16 102.21 -9.45
N PHE A 372 58.12 103.24 -8.61
CA PHE A 372 58.13 103.06 -7.16
C PHE A 372 56.92 102.26 -6.63
N ASN A 373 55.86 102.10 -7.44
CA ASN A 373 54.67 101.34 -7.06
C ASN A 373 54.82 99.83 -7.23
N ASN A 374 55.73 99.36 -8.10
CA ASN A 374 55.86 97.96 -8.48
C ASN A 374 57.27 97.38 -8.28
N ILE A 375 58.22 98.15 -7.74
CA ILE A 375 59.46 97.59 -7.18
C ILE A 375 59.22 97.10 -5.76
N HIS A 376 59.75 95.93 -5.41
CA HIS A 376 59.62 95.33 -4.09
C HIS A 376 60.33 96.14 -2.99
N SER A 377 61.53 96.65 -3.26
CA SER A 377 62.27 97.50 -2.34
C SER A 377 63.39 98.27 -3.04
N ILE A 378 63.89 99.31 -2.37
CA ILE A 378 65.13 99.98 -2.71
C ILE A 378 66.05 99.93 -1.51
N THR A 379 67.27 99.45 -1.71
CA THR A 379 68.29 99.37 -0.68
C THR A 379 69.47 100.26 -1.05
N VAL A 380 69.86 101.15 -0.15
CA VAL A 380 71.12 101.89 -0.24
C VAL A 380 72.10 101.30 0.74
N ILE A 381 73.32 101.05 0.28
CA ILE A 381 74.44 100.55 1.07
C ILE A 381 75.53 101.61 1.04
N GLY A 382 75.91 102.13 2.21
CA GLY A 382 77.02 103.06 2.42
C GLY A 382 77.66 102.79 3.78
N ASN A 383 78.07 103.83 4.50
CA ASN A 383 78.42 103.71 5.92
C ASN A 383 77.23 103.23 6.76
N VAL A 384 76.01 103.49 6.30
CA VAL A 384 74.77 102.91 6.84
C VAL A 384 74.00 102.26 5.70
N THR A 385 73.35 101.14 5.99
CA THR A 385 72.46 100.46 5.06
C THR A 385 71.02 100.81 5.39
N CYS A 386 70.24 101.25 4.40
CA CYS A 386 68.82 101.52 4.54
C CYS A 386 68.04 100.83 3.43
N THR A 387 66.99 100.11 3.80
CA THR A 387 66.06 99.49 2.85
C THR A 387 64.69 100.14 2.97
N LEU A 388 64.20 100.71 1.88
CA LEU A 388 62.84 101.21 1.73
C LEU A 388 61.97 100.12 1.09
N PRO A 389 61.02 99.51 1.80
CA PRO A 389 60.10 98.55 1.23
C PRO A 389 59.06 99.23 0.32
N ASN A 390 58.48 98.47 -0.62
CA ASN A 390 57.44 98.94 -1.55
C ASN A 390 56.34 99.73 -0.85
N ALA A 391 55.87 99.27 0.32
CA ALA A 391 54.81 99.92 1.06
C ALA A 391 55.12 101.40 1.36
N ILE A 392 56.38 101.72 1.67
CA ILE A 392 56.83 103.10 1.93
C ILE A 392 57.02 103.84 0.60
N LEU A 393 57.66 103.22 -0.39
CA LEU A 393 57.90 103.82 -1.72
C LEU A 393 56.61 104.21 -2.45
N LYS A 394 55.56 103.40 -2.28
CA LYS A 394 54.21 103.62 -2.84
C LYS A 394 53.45 104.71 -2.10
N SER A 395 53.58 104.78 -0.78
CA SER A 395 52.82 105.71 0.06
C SER A 395 53.47 107.08 0.19
N LEU A 396 54.78 107.19 -0.06
CA LEU A 396 55.51 108.46 0.03
C LEU A 396 54.98 109.46 -1.01
N PRO A 397 54.47 110.64 -0.60
CA PRO A 397 54.00 111.65 -1.53
C PRO A 397 55.13 112.22 -2.39
N ILE A 398 54.77 112.62 -3.61
CA ILE A 398 55.71 113.26 -4.53
C ILE A 398 56.23 114.57 -3.92
N ASN A 399 57.52 114.82 -4.07
CA ASN A 399 58.29 115.96 -3.54
C ASN A 399 58.35 116.07 -2.02
N GLN A 400 57.87 115.08 -1.28
CA GLN A 400 58.06 115.01 0.16
C GLN A 400 59.35 114.24 0.51
N GLU A 401 60.10 114.79 1.45
CA GLU A 401 61.33 114.17 1.96
C GLU A 401 60.97 113.25 3.12
N LEU A 402 61.27 111.96 2.96
CA LEU A 402 61.29 111.01 4.05
C LEU A 402 62.63 111.10 4.75
N ILE A 403 62.62 111.61 5.98
CA ILE A 403 63.80 111.70 6.83
C ILE A 403 64.08 110.32 7.45
N LEU A 404 65.26 109.78 7.16
CA LEU A 404 65.77 108.50 7.60
C LEU A 404 66.89 108.78 8.61
N GLY A 405 66.53 108.89 9.89
CA GLY A 405 67.48 109.26 10.95
C GLY A 405 68.61 108.25 11.14
N LEU A 406 69.76 108.72 11.62
CA LEU A 406 70.79 107.89 12.23
C LEU A 406 70.71 108.02 13.74
N ASP A 407 70.52 106.91 14.44
CA ASP A 407 70.74 106.83 15.87
C ASP A 407 72.09 106.14 16.12
N ASN A 408 73.16 106.92 16.04
CA ASN A 408 74.46 106.53 16.58
C ASN A 408 74.72 107.46 17.76
N GLY A 409 74.27 107.06 18.95
CA GLY A 409 74.19 107.86 20.18
C GLY A 409 75.48 108.46 20.76
N VAL A 410 76.33 109.09 19.94
CA VAL A 410 77.52 109.84 20.38
C VAL A 410 77.72 111.18 19.61
N ARG A 411 77.02 111.47 18.51
CA ARG A 411 76.90 112.82 17.87
C ARG A 411 75.82 112.78 16.78
N SER A 412 74.87 113.72 16.77
CA SER A 412 73.65 113.67 15.95
C SER A 412 73.58 114.77 14.88
N ASP A 413 74.57 114.89 13.99
CA ASP A 413 74.65 116.09 13.15
C ASP A 413 74.57 115.82 11.62
N GLY A 414 74.28 114.56 11.22
CA GLY A 414 74.02 114.16 9.83
C GLY A 414 72.79 113.25 9.67
N VAL A 415 71.86 113.58 8.77
CA VAL A 415 70.57 112.89 8.57
C VAL A 415 70.39 112.47 7.11
N PHE A 416 69.98 111.22 6.86
CA PHE A 416 69.65 110.75 5.51
C PHE A 416 68.21 111.14 5.14
N TYR A 417 67.96 111.36 3.86
CA TYR A 417 66.61 111.47 3.34
C TYR A 417 66.46 110.72 2.02
N PHE A 418 65.22 110.30 1.78
CA PHE A 418 64.77 109.88 0.47
C PHE A 418 63.66 110.82 0.00
N LYS A 419 63.75 111.26 -1.25
CA LYS A 419 62.74 112.11 -1.88
C LYS A 419 62.28 111.48 -3.18
N LYS A 420 60.98 111.19 -3.26
CA LYS A 420 60.33 110.75 -4.50
C LYS A 420 59.98 111.98 -5.32
N ILE A 421 60.60 112.18 -6.49
CA ILE A 421 60.33 113.34 -7.36
C ILE A 421 59.20 113.06 -8.34
N ASN A 422 59.10 111.81 -8.81
CA ASN A 422 57.93 111.29 -9.52
C ASN A 422 57.89 109.75 -9.35
N ASP A 423 57.02 109.06 -10.08
CA ASP A 423 56.85 107.61 -9.93
C ASP A 423 58.01 106.75 -10.45
N THR A 424 59.01 107.34 -11.11
CA THR A 424 60.20 106.62 -11.60
C THR A 424 61.53 107.24 -11.18
N TYR A 425 61.53 108.48 -10.69
CA TYR A 425 62.72 109.26 -10.34
C TYR A 425 62.74 109.62 -8.84
N GLY A 426 63.86 109.32 -8.18
CA GLY A 426 64.05 109.57 -6.76
C GLY A 426 65.45 110.10 -6.47
N ILE A 427 65.60 110.69 -5.28
CA ILE A 427 66.87 111.22 -4.80
C ILE A 427 67.10 110.69 -3.39
N PHE A 428 68.29 110.14 -3.15
CA PHE A 428 68.83 109.91 -1.80
C PHE A 428 69.82 111.00 -1.46
N GLY A 429 69.73 111.62 -0.29
CA GLY A 429 70.69 112.64 0.12
C GLY A 429 70.97 112.69 1.63
N THR A 430 72.03 113.39 2.00
CA THR A 430 72.42 113.67 3.40
C THR A 430 72.32 115.17 3.72
N LYS A 431 71.84 115.53 4.91
CA LYS A 431 71.84 116.91 5.44
C LYS A 431 72.59 117.00 6.76
N GLY A 432 73.41 118.04 6.97
CA GLY A 432 74.22 118.24 8.18
C GLY A 432 75.15 119.46 8.13
N VAL A 433 75.99 119.65 9.16
CA VAL A 433 77.03 120.72 9.18
C VAL A 433 78.18 120.33 8.23
N VAL A 434 78.85 121.31 7.59
CA VAL A 434 79.81 121.10 6.48
C VAL A 434 80.96 120.12 6.82
N GLU A 435 81.39 120.09 8.08
CA GLU A 435 82.46 119.19 8.55
C GLU A 435 82.00 117.72 8.71
N ASP A 436 80.70 117.46 8.88
CA ASP A 436 80.11 116.13 9.08
C ASP A 436 79.60 115.47 7.78
N ILE A 437 79.24 116.29 6.78
CA ILE A 437 78.81 115.82 5.45
C ILE A 437 79.93 115.02 4.75
N GLY A 438 81.20 115.30 5.07
CA GLY A 438 82.34 114.57 4.53
C GLY A 438 82.41 113.08 4.89
N TYR A 439 81.68 112.64 5.92
CA TYR A 439 81.70 111.25 6.43
C TYR A 439 80.50 110.40 5.99
N ALA A 440 79.56 110.93 5.21
CA ALA A 440 78.28 110.28 4.88
C ALA A 440 78.13 109.96 3.37
N GLY A 441 79.06 109.21 2.79
CA GLY A 441 78.96 108.77 1.39
C GLY A 441 78.04 107.54 1.21
N TYR A 442 77.18 107.57 0.20
CA TYR A 442 76.52 106.38 -0.35
C TYR A 442 77.48 105.60 -1.23
N ASN A 443 77.50 104.25 -1.15
CA ASN A 443 78.42 103.41 -1.93
C ASN A 443 77.73 102.58 -3.02
N THR A 444 76.49 102.14 -2.80
CA THR A 444 75.74 101.29 -3.74
C THR A 444 74.23 101.46 -3.57
N LEU A 445 73.48 101.50 -4.68
CA LEU A 445 72.02 101.49 -4.73
C LEU A 445 71.52 100.20 -5.40
N ILE A 446 70.61 99.48 -4.77
CA ILE A 446 70.04 98.20 -5.22
C ILE A 446 68.52 98.30 -5.27
N ILE A 447 67.89 97.72 -6.29
CA ILE A 447 66.44 97.57 -6.41
C ILE A 447 66.07 96.09 -6.47
N GLU A 448 65.01 95.72 -5.76
CA GLU A 448 64.36 94.41 -5.87
C GLU A 448 62.97 94.59 -6.52
N TYR A 449 62.56 93.72 -7.45
CA TYR A 449 61.26 93.78 -8.16
C TYR A 449 60.74 92.42 -8.61
#